data_AF-A0A924FXI2-F1
#
_entry.id   AF-A0A924FXI2-F1
#
_cell.length_a   1.000
_cell.length_b   1.000
_cell.length_c   1.000
_cell.angle_alpha   90.00
_cell.angle_beta   90.00
_cell.angle_gamma   90.00
#
_symmetry.space_group_name_H-M   'P 1'
#
loop_
_entity.id
_entity.type
_entity.pdbx_description
1 polymer ?
#
loop_
_entity_poly.entity_id
_entity_poly.type
_entity_poly.pdbx_seq_one_letter_code
_entity_poly.pdbx_strand_id
1 'polypeptide(L)'
;MDGKPYSRKTDGSLVPLTGKTDWTRLDRMTSAEVEAIAAADTDGAPMSDAEWAKAEIVHPHKVAVGLKLDHDLLGWFKSQGKGYQTRINTILRH
;
A
#
# COMPACT_ATOMS: atom_id res chain seq x y z
N MET A 1 0.66 13.19 15.84
CA MET A 1 1.33 13.19 14.53
C MET A 1 0.45 13.97 13.59
N ASP A 2 0.96 15.04 12.98
CA ASP A 2 0.15 16.12 12.39
C ASP A 2 -0.42 15.80 11.00
N GLY A 3 -0.51 14.52 10.61
CA GLY A 3 -1.11 14.06 9.35
C GLY A 3 -0.39 14.46 8.04
N LYS A 4 0.62 15.34 8.12
CA LYS A 4 1.32 15.87 6.95
C LYS A 4 2.27 14.84 6.35
N PRO A 5 2.31 14.67 5.01
CA PRO A 5 3.22 13.75 4.35
C PRO A 5 4.65 14.30 4.38
N TYR A 6 5.65 13.44 4.61
CA TYR A 6 7.08 13.78 4.59
C TYR A 6 7.85 12.80 3.69
N SER A 7 8.87 13.29 3.00
CA SER A 7 9.84 12.49 2.27
C SER A 7 11.15 12.41 3.06
N ARG A 8 11.77 11.22 3.08
CA ARG A 8 13.06 11.00 3.73
C ARG A 8 14.21 11.19 2.73
N LYS A 9 15.15 12.08 3.03
CA LYS A 9 16.37 12.28 2.26
C LYS A 9 17.43 11.22 2.60
N THR A 10 18.46 11.14 1.76
CA THR A 10 19.60 10.21 1.91
C THR A 10 20.41 10.44 3.18
N ASP A 11 20.36 11.64 3.75
CA ASP A 11 20.97 12.04 5.03
C ASP A 11 20.08 11.72 6.26
N GLY A 12 18.91 11.11 6.06
CA GLY A 12 17.96 10.78 7.12
C GLY A 12 17.02 11.90 7.53
N SER A 13 17.17 13.11 6.97
CA SER A 13 16.25 14.23 7.25
C SER A 13 14.87 14.02 6.61
N LEU A 14 13.83 14.56 7.26
CA LEU A 14 12.46 14.56 6.76
C LEU A 14 12.13 15.93 6.17
N VAL A 15 11.71 15.98 4.91
CA VAL A 15 11.19 17.20 4.27
C VAL A 15 9.70 17.08 4.02
N PRO A 16 8.89 18.12 4.30
CA PRO A 16 7.46 18.11 3.97
C PRO A 16 7.26 17.82 2.47
N LEU A 17 6.35 16.91 2.15
CA LEU A 17 5.93 16.66 0.78
C LEU A 17 4.85 17.68 0.41
N THR A 18 5.05 18.40 -0.69
CA THR A 18 3.99 19.22 -1.30
C THR A 18 3.01 18.30 -2.02
N GLY A 19 1.99 17.83 -1.29
CA GLY A 19 0.87 17.09 -1.87
C GLY A 19 -0.06 18.00 -2.68
N LYS A 20 -0.88 17.41 -3.57
CA LYS A 20 -1.96 18.13 -4.29
C LYS A 20 -3.19 18.40 -3.41
N THR A 21 -3.18 17.93 -2.16
CA THR A 21 -4.29 18.04 -1.23
C THR A 21 -4.42 19.45 -0.69
N ASP A 22 -5.61 20.04 -0.83
CA ASP A 22 -5.98 21.27 -0.14
C ASP A 22 -6.34 20.96 1.32
N TRP A 23 -5.33 21.11 2.19
CA TRP A 23 -5.45 20.84 3.63
C TRP A 23 -6.35 21.84 4.37
N THR A 24 -6.41 23.09 3.90
CA THR A 24 -7.24 24.13 4.54
C THR A 24 -8.72 23.83 4.33
N ARG A 25 -9.06 23.34 3.13
CA ARG A 25 -10.41 22.86 2.84
C ARG A 25 -10.76 21.63 3.67
N LEU A 26 -9.85 20.65 3.75
CA LEU A 26 -10.08 19.40 4.49
C LEU A 26 -10.29 19.64 5.98
N ASP A 27 -9.46 20.48 6.62
CA ASP A 27 -9.54 20.78 8.05
C ASP A 27 -10.84 21.48 8.47
N ARG A 28 -11.52 22.13 7.51
CA ARG A 28 -12.80 22.83 7.74
C ARG A 28 -14.02 22.00 7.43
N MET A 29 -13.86 20.84 6.77
CA MET A 29 -14.98 19.97 6.46
C MET A 29 -15.59 19.40 7.74
N THR A 30 -16.90 19.49 7.83
CA THR A 30 -17.65 18.89 8.92
C THR A 30 -17.77 17.38 8.70
N SER A 31 -17.99 16.62 9.79
CA SER A 31 -18.26 15.19 9.70
C SER A 31 -19.46 14.89 8.79
N ALA A 32 -20.51 15.72 8.85
CA ALA A 32 -21.69 15.55 7.99
C ALA A 32 -21.37 15.68 6.49
N GLU A 33 -20.49 16.60 6.11
CA GLU A 33 -20.03 16.75 4.72
C GLU A 33 -19.16 15.56 4.29
N VAL A 34 -18.32 15.03 5.18
CA VAL A 34 -17.51 13.83 4.92
C VAL A 34 -18.41 12.62 4.68
N GLU A 35 -19.40 12.40 5.54
CA GLU A 35 -20.36 11.29 5.39
C GLU A 35 -21.19 11.42 4.11
N ALA A 36 -21.62 12.64 3.75
CA ALA A 36 -22.36 12.88 2.51
C ALA A 36 -21.52 12.56 1.26
N ILE A 37 -20.22 12.90 1.27
CA ILE A 37 -19.30 12.58 0.18
C ILE A 37 -19.07 11.07 0.10
N ALA A 38 -18.85 10.40 1.23
CA ALA A 38 -18.68 8.95 1.28
C ALA A 38 -19.93 8.21 0.78
N ALA A 39 -21.13 8.67 1.15
CA ALA A 39 -22.39 8.08 0.69
C ALA A 39 -22.66 8.30 -0.81
N ALA A 40 -22.12 9.36 -1.40
CA ALA A 40 -22.23 9.65 -2.84
C ALA A 40 -21.19 8.91 -3.69
N ASP A 41 -20.16 8.33 -3.06
CA ASP A 41 -19.11 7.57 -3.74
C ASP A 41 -19.58 6.13 -4.00
N THR A 42 -20.00 5.86 -5.22
CA THR A 42 -20.44 4.52 -5.63
C THR A 42 -19.30 3.51 -5.68
N ASP A 43 -18.07 3.96 -5.88
CA ASP A 43 -16.88 3.09 -5.94
C ASP A 43 -16.38 2.74 -4.52
N GLY A 44 -16.66 3.62 -3.56
CA GLY A 44 -16.36 3.47 -2.14
C GLY A 44 -17.51 2.92 -1.28
N ALA A 45 -18.62 2.49 -1.90
CA ALA A 45 -19.79 2.03 -1.16
C ALA A 45 -19.43 0.87 -0.21
N PRO A 46 -19.89 0.92 1.06
CA PRO A 46 -19.58 -0.14 2.02
C PRO A 46 -20.25 -1.44 1.58
N MET A 47 -19.53 -2.55 1.67
CA MET A 47 -20.11 -3.87 1.48
C MET A 47 -21.17 -4.12 2.56
N SER A 48 -22.28 -4.74 2.17
CA SER A 48 -23.32 -5.20 3.09
C SER A 48 -22.82 -6.36 3.96
N ASP A 49 -23.48 -6.59 5.10
CA ASP A 49 -23.16 -7.72 5.99
C ASP A 49 -23.19 -9.07 5.27
N ALA A 50 -24.11 -9.24 4.31
CA ALA A 50 -24.22 -10.47 3.51
C ALA A 50 -23.07 -10.65 2.51
N GLU A 51 -22.51 -9.55 2.01
CA GLU A 51 -21.32 -9.57 1.16
C GLU A 51 -20.06 -9.83 1.98
N TRP A 52 -19.94 -9.18 3.14
CA TRP A 52 -18.88 -9.48 4.12
C TRP A 52 -18.89 -10.94 4.56
N ALA A 53 -20.05 -11.51 4.84
CA ALA A 53 -20.19 -12.91 5.24
C ALA A 53 -19.73 -13.91 4.16
N LYS A 54 -19.74 -13.50 2.89
CA LYS A 54 -19.28 -14.31 1.74
C LYS A 54 -17.84 -14.02 1.34
N ALA A 55 -17.22 -12.98 1.89
CA ALA A 55 -15.86 -12.60 1.54
C ALA A 55 -14.89 -13.71 1.97
N GLU A 56 -14.14 -14.24 1.01
CA GLU A 56 -13.11 -15.23 1.28
C GLU A 56 -11.79 -14.51 1.58
N ILE A 57 -11.21 -14.76 2.75
CA ILE A 57 -9.89 -14.25 3.08
C ILE A 57 -8.84 -15.14 2.42
N VAL A 58 -8.45 -14.80 1.19
CA VAL A 58 -7.39 -15.50 0.48
C VAL A 58 -6.04 -15.10 1.06
N HIS A 59 -5.49 -15.95 1.92
CA HIS A 59 -4.10 -15.82 2.36
C HIS A 59 -3.19 -16.50 1.33
N PRO A 60 -2.25 -15.78 0.69
CA PRO A 60 -1.29 -16.44 -0.19
C PRO A 60 -0.39 -17.37 0.64
N HIS A 61 -0.63 -18.67 0.52
CA HIS A 61 0.21 -19.70 1.12
C HIS A 61 1.56 -19.75 0.40
N LYS A 62 2.62 -19.35 1.10
CA LYS A 62 4.00 -19.47 0.62
C LYS A 62 4.66 -20.67 1.27
N VAL A 63 5.23 -21.56 0.46
CA VAL A 63 6.02 -22.70 0.95
C VAL A 63 7.48 -22.30 0.94
N ALA A 64 8.16 -22.46 2.07
CA ALA A 64 9.61 -22.27 2.15
C ALA A 64 10.30 -23.45 1.45
N VAL A 65 10.97 -23.17 0.33
CA VAL A 65 11.73 -24.15 -0.44
C VAL A 65 13.21 -23.76 -0.46
N GLY A 66 14.09 -24.75 -0.35
CA GLY A 66 15.51 -24.56 -0.62
C GLY A 66 15.75 -24.65 -2.12
N LEU A 67 16.06 -23.53 -2.77
CA LEU A 67 16.41 -23.45 -4.20
C LEU A 67 17.78 -22.81 -4.34
N LYS A 68 18.60 -23.31 -5.27
CA LYS A 68 19.85 -22.67 -5.66
C LYS A 68 19.58 -21.66 -6.77
N LEU A 69 20.09 -20.45 -6.60
CA LEU A 69 20.06 -19.37 -7.58
C LEU A 69 21.51 -18.97 -7.89
N ASP A 70 21.75 -18.53 -9.12
CA ASP A 70 23.06 -17.99 -9.49
C ASP A 70 23.39 -16.74 -8.65
N HIS A 71 24.68 -16.57 -8.37
CA HIS A 71 25.15 -15.53 -7.44
C HIS A 71 24.83 -14.11 -7.94
N ASP A 72 25.04 -13.86 -9.22
CA ASP A 72 24.74 -12.60 -9.90
C ASP A 72 23.23 -12.31 -9.93
N LEU A 73 22.41 -13.33 -10.19
CA LEU A 73 20.95 -13.22 -10.17
C LEU A 73 20.45 -12.82 -8.78
N LEU A 74 20.90 -13.52 -7.74
CA LEU A 74 20.54 -13.20 -6.37
C LEU A 74 21.03 -11.81 -5.95
N GLY A 75 22.23 -11.43 -6.38
CA GLY A 75 22.79 -10.09 -6.18
C GLY A 75 21.93 -8.99 -6.82
N TRP A 76 21.53 -9.19 -8.08
CA TRP A 76 20.67 -8.27 -8.80
C TRP A 76 19.34 -8.07 -8.07
N PHE A 77 18.65 -9.15 -7.68
CA PHE A 77 17.40 -9.06 -6.95
C PHE A 77 17.53 -8.34 -5.60
N LYS A 78 18.59 -8.63 -4.84
CA LYS A 78 18.85 -7.96 -3.55
C LYS A 78 19.13 -6.46 -3.71
N SER A 79 19.78 -6.05 -4.79
CA SER A 79 20.06 -4.64 -5.06
C SER A 79 18.79 -3.79 -5.25
N GLN A 80 17.66 -4.43 -5.59
CA GLN A 80 16.36 -3.76 -5.73
C GLN A 80 15.65 -3.49 -4.38
N GLY A 81 16.28 -3.87 -3.27
CA GLY A 81 15.81 -3.57 -1.92
C GLY A 81 14.83 -4.58 -1.34
N LYS A 82 14.04 -4.12 -0.37
CA LYS A 82 13.08 -4.97 0.37
C LYS A 82 12.05 -5.57 -0.60
N GLY A 83 11.76 -6.86 -0.44
CA GLY A 83 10.79 -7.57 -1.28
C GLY A 83 11.39 -8.33 -2.46
N TYR A 84 12.72 -8.47 -2.53
CA TYR A 84 13.40 -9.25 -3.58
C TYR A 84 12.84 -10.68 -3.74
N GLN A 85 12.50 -11.38 -2.64
CA GLN A 85 11.87 -12.70 -2.70
C GLN A 85 10.48 -12.67 -3.35
N THR A 86 9.70 -11.62 -3.08
CA THR A 86 8.40 -11.44 -3.73
C THR A 86 8.57 -11.25 -5.23
N ARG A 87 9.58 -10.48 -5.67
CA ARG A 87 9.88 -10.28 -7.10
C ARG A 87 10.30 -11.58 -7.78
N ILE A 88 11.16 -12.37 -7.13
CA ILE A 88 11.52 -13.71 -7.61
C ILE A 88 10.25 -14.55 -7.80
N ASN A 89 9.39 -14.62 -6.77
CA ASN A 89 8.14 -15.38 -6.85
C ASN A 89 7.16 -14.85 -7.92
N THR A 90 7.11 -13.54 -8.19
CA THR A 90 6.28 -12.97 -9.26
C THR A 90 6.77 -13.43 -10.63
N ILE A 91 8.08 -13.41 -10.87
CA ILE A 91 8.65 -13.82 -12.17
C ILE A 91 8.43 -15.32 -12.39
N LEU A 92 8.60 -16.17 -11.38
CA LEU A 92 8.40 -17.63 -11.50
C LEU A 92 6.95 -18.05 -11.77
N ARG A 93 5.98 -17.15 -11.69
CA ARG A 93 4.55 -17.43 -11.93
C ARG A 93 4.13 -17.21 -13.40
N HIS A 94 4.99 -16.62 -14.21
CA HIS A 94 4.76 -16.29 -15.62
C HIS A 94 5.87 -16.88 -16.49
#